data_AF-A0A2M6XY98-F1
#
_entry.id   AF-A0A2M6XY98-F1
#
_cell.length_a   1.000
_cell.length_b   1.000
_cell.length_c   1.000
_cell.angle_alpha   90.00
_cell.angle_beta   90.00
_cell.angle_gamma   90.00
#
_symmetry.space_group_name_H-M   'P 1'
#
loop_
_entity.id
_entity.type
_entity.pdbx_description
1 polymer ?
#
loop_
_entity_poly.entity_id
_entity_poly.type
_entity_poly.pdbx_seq_one_letter_code
_entity_poly.pdbx_strand_id
1 'polypeptide(L)'
;MLKLLLLAVLFPSGASAAQGPLDLGNINFSAITAFQSPAARAVAVPYRLDEPDGDRYFNAYMLKAVSYLYANYGLKGYDISSILTHDIVYHTFGTLTARHPPLTMCVAAQMEVILTAFRLYAEETGDYSVYEYLPKRSFEGLRVTDLKGHIWVNHAFKAYGTADALINFGMGERRLFEDLKPGDFVNINRTTRTGHAVTFLDFINDKGEIQPEYNDTVVGFKYFSSQGRKEEGLGGFDFRYAVFSSFGCPEMPYKRDCNVIYSTDQVYLNTGVMLSPKYWTHVMPAEDPAAGETVFNRSYFNGLTTDD
;
A
#
# COMPACT_ATOMS: atom_id res chain seq x y z
N MET A 1 -60.58 25.56 -28.90
CA MET A 1 -60.19 24.15 -29.11
C MET A 1 -58.66 24.04 -29.04
N LEU A 2 -58.12 23.65 -27.89
CA LEU A 2 -56.82 22.98 -27.77
C LEU A 2 -56.68 22.50 -26.32
N LYS A 3 -56.73 21.19 -26.09
CA LYS A 3 -56.45 20.54 -24.80
C LYS A 3 -54.97 20.19 -24.81
N LEU A 4 -54.19 20.72 -23.86
CA LEU A 4 -52.82 20.26 -23.61
C LEU A 4 -52.86 19.32 -22.39
N LEU A 5 -52.56 18.05 -22.65
CA LEU A 5 -52.38 17.00 -21.65
C LEU A 5 -51.01 17.21 -20.99
N LEU A 6 -50.97 17.42 -19.66
CA LEU A 6 -49.75 17.27 -18.88
C LEU A 6 -49.74 15.86 -18.28
N LEU A 7 -48.79 15.04 -18.71
CA LEU A 7 -48.54 13.69 -18.21
C LEU A 7 -47.58 13.81 -17.02
N ALA A 8 -48.08 13.62 -15.79
CA ALA A 8 -47.25 13.51 -14.60
C ALA A 8 -46.79 12.05 -14.43
N VAL A 9 -45.50 11.80 -14.59
CA VAL A 9 -44.87 10.51 -14.26
C VAL A 9 -44.53 10.52 -12.78
N LEU A 10 -45.31 9.77 -11.98
CA LEU A 10 -45.00 9.47 -10.59
C LEU A 10 -44.01 8.29 -10.56
N PHE A 11 -42.79 8.52 -10.09
CA PHE A 11 -41.90 7.44 -9.66
C PHE A 11 -42.27 7.03 -8.23
N PRO A 12 -42.42 5.74 -7.92
CA PRO A 12 -42.59 5.29 -6.55
C PRO A 12 -41.25 5.39 -5.81
N SER A 13 -41.17 6.29 -4.83
CA SER A 13 -40.12 6.31 -3.81
C SER A 13 -40.28 5.04 -2.97
N GLY A 14 -39.39 4.06 -3.17
CA GLY A 14 -39.28 2.91 -2.28
C GLY A 14 -38.78 3.38 -0.91
N ALA A 15 -39.69 3.58 0.03
CA ALA A 15 -39.34 3.75 1.43
C ALA A 15 -38.88 2.40 1.98
N SER A 16 -37.57 2.26 2.26
CA SER A 16 -37.10 1.18 3.11
C SER A 16 -37.72 1.33 4.49
N ALA A 17 -38.53 0.36 4.89
CA ALA A 17 -39.09 0.29 6.23
C ALA A 17 -37.96 0.35 7.27
N ALA A 18 -38.03 1.35 8.16
CA ALA A 18 -37.15 1.40 9.32
C ALA A 18 -37.38 0.13 10.15
N GLN A 19 -36.32 -0.66 10.33
CA GLN A 19 -36.35 -1.80 11.23
C GLN A 19 -36.65 -1.28 12.64
N GLY A 20 -37.65 -1.87 13.30
CA GLY A 20 -38.02 -1.51 14.67
C GLY A 20 -36.87 -1.77 15.65
N PRO A 21 -36.91 -1.14 16.84
CA PRO A 21 -35.89 -1.33 17.86
C PRO A 21 -35.75 -2.80 18.24
N LEU A 22 -34.50 -3.28 18.31
CA LEU A 22 -34.16 -4.65 18.69
C LEU A 22 -34.67 -4.95 20.11
N ASP A 23 -35.61 -5.90 20.23
CA ASP A 23 -36.06 -6.45 21.51
C ASP A 23 -35.02 -7.48 22.00
N LEU A 24 -34.21 -7.07 22.96
CA LEU A 24 -33.14 -7.88 23.56
C LEU A 24 -33.69 -9.03 24.43
N GLY A 25 -34.99 -9.08 24.70
CA GLY A 25 -35.62 -10.10 25.55
C GLY A 25 -35.82 -11.46 24.88
N ASN A 26 -35.64 -11.58 23.56
CA ASN A 26 -35.97 -12.78 22.78
C ASN A 26 -34.87 -13.22 21.80
N ILE A 27 -33.60 -12.98 22.13
CA ILE A 27 -32.47 -13.48 21.32
C ILE A 27 -32.28 -14.98 21.59
N ASN A 28 -32.73 -15.84 20.67
CA ASN A 28 -32.37 -17.25 20.66
C ASN A 28 -31.21 -17.52 19.68
N PHE A 29 -30.50 -18.64 19.83
CA PHE A 29 -29.35 -19.00 19.00
C PHE A 29 -29.70 -19.10 17.50
N SER A 30 -30.95 -19.41 17.17
CA SER A 30 -31.48 -19.46 15.80
C SER A 30 -31.59 -18.06 15.18
N ALA A 31 -31.87 -17.03 15.98
CA ALA A 31 -31.92 -15.63 15.54
C ALA A 31 -30.51 -15.05 15.30
N ILE A 32 -29.51 -15.52 16.04
CA ILE A 32 -28.10 -15.14 15.83
C ILE A 32 -27.54 -15.75 14.55
N THR A 33 -27.92 -17.00 14.22
CA THR A 33 -27.50 -17.67 12.97
C THR A 33 -28.22 -17.15 11.73
N ALA A 34 -29.40 -16.54 11.89
CA ALA A 34 -30.12 -15.87 10.80
C ALA A 34 -29.61 -14.43 10.52
N PHE A 35 -28.75 -13.88 11.37
CA PHE A 35 -28.07 -12.62 11.11
C PHE A 35 -26.95 -12.85 10.10
N GLN A 36 -27.30 -12.79 8.81
CA GLN A 36 -26.29 -12.58 7.79
C GLN A 36 -25.68 -11.21 8.05
N SER A 37 -24.44 -11.19 8.55
CA SER A 37 -23.61 -9.99 8.44
C SER A 37 -23.73 -9.52 6.99
N PRO A 38 -24.06 -8.25 6.74
CA PRO A 38 -24.01 -7.74 5.38
C PRO A 38 -22.64 -8.11 4.84
N ALA A 39 -22.61 -8.80 3.70
CA ALA A 39 -21.35 -9.12 3.04
C ALA A 39 -20.54 -7.83 3.03
N ALA A 40 -19.33 -7.89 3.60
CA ALA A 40 -18.41 -6.76 3.53
C ALA A 40 -18.44 -6.29 2.08
N ARG A 41 -18.88 -5.05 1.85
CA ARG A 41 -18.90 -4.52 0.48
C ARG A 41 -17.49 -4.73 -0.02
N ALA A 42 -17.32 -5.61 -0.99
CA ALA A 42 -16.09 -5.67 -1.75
C ALA A 42 -15.94 -4.24 -2.26
N VAL A 43 -15.03 -3.49 -1.64
CA VAL A 43 -14.64 -2.19 -2.15
C VAL A 43 -13.81 -2.54 -3.38
N ALA A 44 -14.49 -2.90 -4.47
CA ALA A 44 -13.94 -2.79 -5.79
C ALA A 44 -13.77 -1.28 -5.99
N VAL A 45 -12.65 -0.75 -5.51
CA VAL A 45 -12.16 0.53 -5.98
C VAL A 45 -11.92 0.29 -7.46
N PRO A 46 -12.67 0.91 -8.38
CA PRO A 46 -12.32 0.84 -9.78
C PRO A 46 -11.03 1.65 -9.91
N TYR A 47 -9.88 1.00 -9.75
CA TYR A 47 -8.62 1.61 -10.12
C TYR A 47 -8.75 1.93 -11.60
N ARG A 48 -8.56 3.21 -11.94
CA ARG A 48 -8.34 3.57 -13.33
C ARG A 48 -6.99 2.98 -13.69
N LEU A 49 -7.02 1.82 -14.35
CA LEU A 49 -5.92 1.39 -15.20
C LEU A 49 -5.97 2.33 -16.42
N ASP A 50 -5.63 3.60 -16.24
CA ASP A 50 -5.14 4.37 -17.37
C ASP A 50 -4.02 3.54 -17.99
N GLU A 51 -3.94 3.45 -19.33
CA GLU A 51 -2.90 2.65 -19.97
C GLU A 51 -1.56 3.04 -19.34
N PRO A 52 -0.93 2.16 -18.53
CA PRO A 52 0.33 2.50 -17.91
C PRO A 52 1.27 2.87 -19.05
N ASP A 53 2.06 3.93 -18.88
CA ASP A 53 3.06 4.51 -19.83
C ASP A 53 3.84 3.46 -20.67
N GLY A 54 3.15 2.78 -21.57
CA GLY A 54 3.56 1.51 -22.13
C GLY A 54 3.83 0.39 -21.10
N ASP A 55 4.37 -0.68 -21.65
CA ASP A 55 4.96 -1.84 -20.97
C ASP A 55 6.23 -1.51 -20.15
N ARG A 56 6.52 -0.21 -19.93
CA ARG A 56 7.72 0.28 -19.23
C ARG A 56 7.70 0.08 -17.73
N TYR A 57 6.55 0.25 -17.10
CA TYR A 57 6.47 0.23 -15.64
C TYR A 57 5.67 -0.96 -15.13
N PHE A 58 6.06 -1.41 -13.94
CA PHE A 58 5.52 -2.61 -13.30
C PHE A 58 4.27 -2.32 -12.45
N ASN A 59 3.72 -1.09 -12.52
CA ASN A 59 2.58 -0.62 -11.74
C ASN A 59 1.36 -1.53 -11.79
N ALA A 60 1.03 -2.09 -12.96
CA ALA A 60 -0.11 -2.99 -13.10
C ALA A 60 0.03 -4.22 -12.18
N TYR A 61 1.22 -4.81 -12.09
CA TYR A 61 1.49 -5.94 -11.19
C TYR A 61 1.58 -5.52 -9.72
N MET A 62 2.05 -4.30 -9.43
CA MET A 62 1.97 -3.73 -8.07
C MET A 62 0.51 -3.62 -7.60
N LEU A 63 -0.38 -3.07 -8.42
CA LEU A 63 -1.80 -2.93 -8.08
C LEU A 63 -2.51 -4.29 -7.96
N LYS A 64 -2.15 -5.27 -8.81
CA LYS A 64 -2.62 -6.66 -8.64
C LYS A 64 -2.16 -7.26 -7.32
N ALA A 65 -0.90 -7.03 -6.94
CA ALA A 65 -0.36 -7.49 -5.66
C ALA A 65 -1.05 -6.83 -4.46
N VAL A 66 -1.26 -5.50 -4.49
CA VAL A 66 -2.06 -4.78 -3.49
C VAL A 66 -3.44 -5.40 -3.34
N SER A 67 -4.14 -5.63 -4.46
CA SER A 67 -5.49 -6.22 -4.46
C SER A 67 -5.48 -7.63 -3.88
N TYR A 68 -4.51 -8.46 -4.26
CA TYR A 68 -4.34 -9.81 -3.74
C TYR A 68 -4.06 -9.81 -2.24
N LEU A 69 -3.13 -8.98 -1.78
CA LEU A 69 -2.72 -8.93 -0.38
C LEU A 69 -3.85 -8.43 0.51
N TYR A 70 -4.58 -7.39 0.10
CA TYR A 70 -5.73 -6.94 0.87
C TYR A 70 -6.82 -8.01 0.95
N ALA A 71 -7.14 -8.68 -0.15
CA ALA A 71 -8.19 -9.69 -0.18
C ALA A 71 -7.89 -10.91 0.72
N ASN A 72 -6.62 -11.30 0.84
CA ASN A 72 -6.21 -12.52 1.54
C ASN A 72 -5.62 -12.27 2.94
N TYR A 73 -5.00 -11.10 3.15
CA TYR A 73 -4.23 -10.76 4.36
C TYR A 73 -4.55 -9.35 4.90
N GLY A 74 -5.59 -8.69 4.38
CA GLY A 74 -6.06 -7.40 4.85
C GLY A 74 -6.48 -7.44 6.32
N LEU A 75 -6.10 -6.40 7.06
CA LEU A 75 -6.51 -6.16 8.44
C LEU A 75 -6.16 -7.29 9.43
N LYS A 76 -5.10 -8.06 9.18
CA LYS A 76 -4.67 -9.20 10.04
C LYS A 76 -3.75 -8.82 11.21
N GLY A 77 -3.57 -7.54 11.46
CA GLY A 77 -2.78 -7.00 12.57
C GLY A 77 -1.39 -6.50 12.16
N TYR A 78 -0.86 -5.59 12.96
CA TYR A 78 0.43 -4.93 12.77
C TYR A 78 1.41 -5.26 13.91
N ASP A 79 2.67 -5.53 13.57
CA ASP A 79 3.74 -5.66 14.57
C ASP A 79 5.08 -5.29 13.94
N ILE A 80 5.79 -4.36 14.57
CA ILE A 80 7.07 -3.83 14.08
C ILE A 80 8.20 -4.86 14.02
N SER A 81 8.03 -5.98 14.71
CA SER A 81 9.00 -7.07 14.73
C SER A 81 8.70 -8.17 13.70
N SER A 82 7.59 -8.05 12.97
CA SER A 82 7.12 -9.04 12.00
C SER A 82 7.58 -8.75 10.58
N ILE A 83 7.69 -9.79 9.76
CA ILE A 83 8.15 -9.68 8.36
C ILE A 83 7.35 -10.68 7.55
N LEU A 84 6.63 -10.21 6.52
CA LEU A 84 5.69 -10.96 5.69
C LEU A 84 4.47 -11.50 6.46
N THR A 85 3.29 -11.42 5.85
CA THR A 85 2.06 -12.00 6.44
C THR A 85 1.97 -13.51 6.28
N HIS A 86 2.75 -14.08 5.36
CA HIS A 86 2.80 -15.51 5.07
C HIS A 86 4.13 -15.88 4.40
N ASP A 87 4.46 -17.17 4.42
CA ASP A 87 5.60 -17.68 3.68
C ASP A 87 5.40 -17.49 2.17
N ILE A 88 6.44 -16.99 1.49
CA ILE A 88 6.39 -16.75 0.04
C ILE A 88 7.34 -17.72 -0.65
N VAL A 89 6.80 -18.54 -1.56
CA VAL A 89 7.60 -19.39 -2.44
C VAL A 89 8.33 -18.50 -3.46
N TYR A 90 9.66 -18.53 -3.43
CA TYR A 90 10.52 -17.77 -4.33
C TYR A 90 10.95 -18.65 -5.51
N HIS A 91 9.96 -19.01 -6.33
CA HIS A 91 10.11 -19.94 -7.45
C HIS A 91 10.81 -21.25 -7.03
N THR A 92 11.76 -21.75 -7.82
CA THR A 92 12.54 -22.97 -7.54
C THR A 92 13.68 -22.74 -6.55
N PHE A 93 13.91 -21.50 -6.11
CA PHE A 93 15.00 -21.13 -5.20
C PHE A 93 14.64 -21.29 -3.71
N GLY A 94 13.44 -21.79 -3.41
CA GLY A 94 12.97 -22.12 -2.06
C GLY A 94 11.93 -21.15 -1.53
N THR A 95 11.87 -20.99 -0.20
CA THR A 95 10.83 -20.19 0.47
C THR A 95 11.47 -19.05 1.26
N LEU A 96 10.83 -17.89 1.22
CA LEU A 96 11.04 -16.76 2.12
C LEU A 96 10.09 -16.93 3.32
N THR A 97 10.65 -17.18 4.49
CA THR A 97 9.87 -17.48 5.70
C THR A 97 9.37 -16.22 6.38
N ALA A 98 8.08 -16.19 6.71
CA ALA A 98 7.47 -15.13 7.48
C ALA A 98 7.92 -15.15 8.95
N ARG A 99 7.89 -13.99 9.59
CA ARG A 99 8.16 -13.81 11.01
C ARG A 99 6.92 -13.28 11.70
N HIS A 100 6.39 -14.07 12.63
CA HIS A 100 5.13 -13.83 13.35
C HIS A 100 3.91 -13.58 12.43
N PRO A 101 3.64 -14.47 11.44
CA PRO A 101 2.43 -14.36 10.63
C PRO A 101 1.17 -14.46 11.52
N PRO A 102 0.06 -13.80 11.16
CA PRO A 102 -0.17 -13.05 9.91
C PRO A 102 0.21 -11.56 10.00
N LEU A 103 0.99 -11.16 11.01
CA LEU A 103 1.34 -9.76 11.25
C LEU A 103 2.43 -9.30 10.28
N THR A 104 2.42 -8.03 9.90
CA THR A 104 3.51 -7.43 9.10
C THR A 104 3.72 -5.97 9.46
N MET A 105 4.92 -5.45 9.19
CA MET A 105 5.28 -4.05 9.40
C MET A 105 5.30 -3.26 8.08
N CYS A 106 5.22 -1.93 8.14
CA CYS A 106 5.06 -1.06 6.96
C CYS A 106 6.15 -1.23 5.89
N VAL A 107 7.41 -1.37 6.30
CA VAL A 107 8.52 -1.57 5.36
C VAL A 107 8.53 -2.99 4.78
N ALA A 108 8.23 -4.00 5.61
CA ALA A 108 8.07 -5.37 5.16
C ALA A 108 6.87 -5.54 4.21
N ALA A 109 5.81 -4.78 4.42
CA ALA A 109 4.64 -4.73 3.55
C ALA A 109 5.00 -4.32 2.12
N GLN A 110 5.87 -3.34 1.92
CA GLN A 110 6.29 -2.95 0.57
C GLN A 110 7.13 -4.05 -0.11
N MET A 111 7.99 -4.73 0.65
CA MET A 111 8.70 -5.90 0.17
C MET A 111 7.75 -7.04 -0.22
N GLU A 112 6.70 -7.28 0.56
CA GLU A 112 5.68 -8.28 0.28
C GLU A 112 4.82 -7.95 -0.94
N VAL A 113 4.52 -6.67 -1.17
CA VAL A 113 3.90 -6.19 -2.42
C VAL A 113 4.78 -6.54 -3.63
N ILE A 114 6.08 -6.26 -3.57
CA ILE A 114 7.03 -6.58 -4.66
C ILE A 114 7.08 -8.10 -4.91
N LEU A 115 7.26 -8.90 -3.86
CA LEU A 115 7.35 -10.35 -3.96
C LEU A 115 6.05 -10.98 -4.51
N THR A 116 4.91 -10.45 -4.09
CA THR A 116 3.60 -10.89 -4.62
C THR A 116 3.45 -10.51 -6.08
N ALA A 117 3.90 -9.31 -6.48
CA ALA A 117 3.87 -8.87 -7.87
C ALA A 117 4.76 -9.74 -8.77
N PHE A 118 5.94 -10.17 -8.29
CA PHE A 118 6.80 -11.13 -9.01
C PHE A 118 6.08 -12.44 -9.30
N ARG A 119 5.42 -13.00 -8.29
CA ARG A 119 4.65 -14.23 -8.45
C ARG A 119 3.56 -14.08 -9.49
N LEU A 120 2.74 -13.03 -9.38
CA LEU A 120 1.64 -12.78 -10.31
C LEU A 120 2.15 -12.54 -11.74
N TYR A 121 3.24 -11.79 -11.90
CA TYR A 121 3.87 -11.60 -13.21
C TYR A 121 4.34 -12.90 -13.83
N ALA A 122 5.11 -13.69 -13.09
CA ALA A 122 5.70 -14.91 -13.61
C ALA A 122 4.62 -15.97 -13.93
N GLU A 123 3.59 -16.10 -13.08
CA GLU A 123 2.46 -17.00 -13.32
C GLU A 123 1.65 -16.61 -14.56
N GLU A 124 1.42 -15.32 -14.79
CA GLU A 124 0.60 -14.86 -15.92
C GLU A 124 1.36 -14.80 -17.25
N THR A 125 2.64 -14.46 -17.22
CA THR A 125 3.44 -14.23 -18.45
C THR A 125 4.32 -15.43 -18.82
N GLY A 126 4.59 -16.32 -17.87
CA GLY A 126 5.61 -17.37 -18.01
C GLY A 126 7.06 -16.84 -17.94
N ASP A 127 7.27 -15.54 -17.68
CA ASP A 127 8.58 -14.94 -17.51
C ASP A 127 9.02 -14.98 -16.04
N TYR A 128 9.97 -15.86 -15.75
CA TYR A 128 10.54 -16.06 -14.41
C TYR A 128 11.83 -15.24 -14.16
N SER A 129 12.22 -14.34 -15.09
CA SER A 129 13.44 -13.54 -14.97
C SER A 129 13.50 -12.67 -13.71
N VAL A 130 12.33 -12.31 -13.14
CA VAL A 130 12.24 -11.57 -11.87
C VAL A 130 12.97 -12.28 -10.73
N TYR A 131 12.96 -13.62 -10.72
CA TYR A 131 13.60 -14.43 -9.69
C TYR A 131 15.10 -14.63 -9.93
N GLU A 132 15.54 -14.52 -11.18
CA GLU A 132 16.95 -14.66 -11.57
C GLU A 132 17.72 -13.35 -11.34
N TYR A 133 17.04 -12.21 -11.46
CA TYR A 133 17.67 -10.90 -11.31
C TYR A 133 18.15 -10.63 -9.87
N LEU A 134 17.34 -10.95 -8.86
CA LEU A 134 17.74 -10.89 -7.46
C LEU A 134 17.76 -12.30 -6.84
N PRO A 135 18.87 -12.71 -6.20
CA PRO A 135 18.88 -13.95 -5.44
C PRO A 135 17.90 -13.84 -4.26
N LYS A 136 17.28 -14.95 -3.86
CA LYS A 136 16.38 -15.05 -2.69
C LYS A 136 16.92 -14.31 -1.46
N ARG A 137 18.22 -14.46 -1.21
CA ARG A 137 18.95 -13.82 -0.10
C ARG A 137 18.76 -12.31 -0.04
N SER A 138 18.58 -11.63 -1.17
CA SER A 138 18.36 -10.18 -1.26
C SER A 138 17.14 -9.72 -0.46
N PHE A 139 16.17 -10.61 -0.23
CA PHE A 139 14.97 -10.39 0.56
C PHE A 139 15.08 -10.90 2.01
N GLU A 140 16.18 -11.57 2.37
CA GLU A 140 16.41 -12.17 3.68
C GLU A 140 17.39 -11.34 4.51
N GLY A 141 18.48 -10.90 3.87
CA GLY A 141 19.58 -10.17 4.49
C GLY A 141 19.39 -8.65 4.60
N LEU A 142 20.37 -8.00 5.20
CA LEU A 142 20.41 -6.54 5.45
C LEU A 142 21.75 -5.92 5.02
N ARG A 143 22.51 -6.61 4.17
CA ARG A 143 23.76 -6.08 3.61
C ARG A 143 23.49 -5.06 2.52
N VAL A 144 24.53 -4.34 2.12
CA VAL A 144 24.46 -3.38 1.00
C VAL A 144 24.06 -4.05 -0.32
N THR A 145 24.35 -5.35 -0.47
CA THR A 145 23.97 -6.15 -1.63
C THR A 145 22.60 -6.82 -1.50
N ASP A 146 21.88 -6.61 -0.39
CA ASP A 146 20.54 -7.14 -0.16
C ASP A 146 19.49 -6.02 -0.29
N LEU A 147 18.52 -6.18 -1.19
CA LEU A 147 17.46 -5.19 -1.45
C LEU A 147 16.73 -4.80 -0.17
N LYS A 148 16.44 -5.79 0.68
CA LYS A 148 15.78 -5.57 1.98
C LYS A 148 16.57 -4.58 2.86
N GLY A 149 17.91 -4.60 2.83
CA GLY A 149 18.75 -3.65 3.55
C GLY A 149 18.56 -2.20 3.12
N HIS A 150 18.15 -1.96 1.87
CA HIS A 150 17.86 -0.64 1.34
C HIS A 150 16.42 -0.20 1.59
N ILE A 151 15.45 -1.12 1.42
CA ILE A 151 14.03 -0.85 1.72
C ILE A 151 13.88 -0.44 3.20
N TRP A 152 14.72 -1.00 4.09
CA TRP A 152 14.78 -0.70 5.53
C TRP A 152 15.27 0.71 5.92
N VAL A 153 15.42 1.62 4.94
CA VAL A 153 15.86 3.01 5.10
C VAL A 153 17.21 3.08 5.80
N ASN A 154 18.24 3.00 4.97
CA ASN A 154 19.61 2.98 5.40
C ASN A 154 20.41 4.07 4.69
N HIS A 155 20.72 5.12 5.43
CA HIS A 155 21.44 6.27 4.90
C HIS A 155 22.89 5.95 4.52
N ALA A 156 23.51 4.93 5.12
CA ALA A 156 24.84 4.47 4.70
C ALA A 156 24.80 3.87 3.29
N PHE A 157 23.64 3.32 2.89
CA PHE A 157 23.41 2.79 1.55
C PHE A 157 22.84 3.84 0.59
N LYS A 158 22.72 5.11 1.05
CA LYS A 158 22.01 6.18 0.33
C LYS A 158 20.58 5.78 -0.04
N ALA A 159 19.92 5.05 0.85
CA ALA A 159 18.55 4.58 0.68
C ALA A 159 17.63 5.22 1.73
N TYR A 160 16.78 6.13 1.27
CA TYR A 160 15.76 6.82 2.08
C TYR A 160 14.37 6.15 1.96
N GLY A 161 14.27 5.10 1.14
CA GLY A 161 13.03 4.38 0.94
C GLY A 161 13.07 3.31 -0.13
N THR A 162 11.90 2.77 -0.45
CA THR A 162 11.72 1.73 -1.46
C THR A 162 12.12 2.23 -2.84
N ALA A 163 11.88 3.50 -3.19
CA ALA A 163 12.28 4.03 -4.49
C ALA A 163 13.80 4.02 -4.66
N ASP A 164 14.55 4.44 -3.64
CA ASP A 164 16.02 4.38 -3.68
C ASP A 164 16.53 2.95 -3.74
N ALA A 165 15.90 2.03 -3.00
CA ALA A 165 16.23 0.62 -3.07
C ALA A 165 16.08 0.09 -4.51
N LEU A 166 14.97 0.39 -5.18
CA LEU A 166 14.76 -0.03 -6.56
C LEU A 166 15.81 0.59 -7.51
N ILE A 167 16.12 1.88 -7.35
CA ILE A 167 17.13 2.58 -8.17
C ILE A 167 18.52 1.97 -7.96
N ASN A 168 18.93 1.74 -6.71
CA ASN A 168 20.23 1.18 -6.35
C ASN A 168 20.45 -0.23 -6.91
N PHE A 169 19.36 -0.98 -7.14
CA PHE A 169 19.38 -2.30 -7.76
C PHE A 169 19.00 -2.27 -9.25
N GLY A 170 18.97 -1.09 -9.87
CA GLY A 170 18.74 -0.95 -11.31
C GLY A 170 17.34 -1.38 -11.77
N MET A 171 16.36 -1.40 -10.85
CA MET A 171 14.99 -1.87 -11.04
C MET A 171 13.95 -0.73 -11.05
N GLY A 172 14.37 0.51 -10.79
CA GLY A 172 13.46 1.62 -10.65
C GLY A 172 14.06 2.94 -11.08
N GLU A 173 13.20 3.94 -11.09
CA GLU A 173 13.57 5.32 -11.38
C GLU A 173 12.83 6.29 -10.46
N ARG A 174 13.39 7.49 -10.35
CA ARG A 174 12.80 8.55 -9.56
C ARG A 174 11.56 9.09 -10.26
N ARG A 175 10.52 9.39 -9.49
CA ARG A 175 9.34 10.12 -9.96
C ARG A 175 9.04 11.23 -8.98
N LEU A 176 8.70 12.42 -9.49
CA LEU A 176 8.28 13.53 -8.64
C LEU A 176 6.92 13.20 -8.00
N PHE A 177 6.61 13.81 -6.85
CA PHE A 177 5.36 13.52 -6.16
C PHE A 177 4.15 13.83 -7.03
N GLU A 178 4.22 14.91 -7.80
CA GLU A 178 3.14 15.42 -8.65
C GLU A 178 2.89 14.52 -9.86
N ASP A 179 3.90 13.72 -10.24
CA ASP A 179 3.86 12.81 -11.37
C ASP A 179 3.48 11.38 -10.96
N LEU A 180 3.29 11.12 -9.65
CA LEU A 180 2.99 9.78 -9.14
C LEU A 180 1.77 9.17 -9.82
N LYS A 181 1.86 7.86 -10.06
CA LYS A 181 0.83 7.01 -10.65
C LYS A 181 0.50 5.87 -9.68
N PRO A 182 -0.74 5.35 -9.71
CA PRO A 182 -1.13 4.20 -8.90
C PRO A 182 -0.13 3.05 -9.03
N GLY A 183 0.35 2.50 -7.91
CA GLY A 183 1.35 1.43 -7.87
C GLY A 183 2.80 1.91 -7.67
N ASP A 184 3.04 3.22 -7.66
CA ASP A 184 4.34 3.78 -7.27
C ASP A 184 4.60 3.63 -5.78
N PHE A 185 5.86 3.83 -5.37
CA PHE A 185 6.27 3.76 -3.98
C PHE A 185 6.51 5.15 -3.40
N VAL A 186 6.11 5.32 -2.15
CA VAL A 186 6.36 6.53 -1.36
C VAL A 186 6.88 6.14 0.01
N ASN A 187 8.02 6.69 0.41
CA ASN A 187 8.39 6.75 1.82
C ASN A 187 8.15 8.17 2.34
N ILE A 188 7.29 8.26 3.35
CA ILE A 188 6.90 9.52 3.98
C ILE A 188 7.64 9.70 5.30
N ASN A 189 7.88 10.96 5.62
CA ASN A 189 8.36 11.40 6.92
C ASN A 189 7.33 12.37 7.52
N ARG A 190 7.15 12.33 8.84
CA ARG A 190 6.16 13.14 9.55
C ARG A 190 6.83 14.21 10.40
N THR A 191 6.11 15.29 10.68
CA THR A 191 6.58 16.35 11.61
C THR A 191 6.74 15.82 13.05
N THR A 192 6.15 14.67 13.35
CA THR A 192 6.29 13.92 14.62
C THR A 192 7.55 13.06 14.69
N ARG A 193 8.46 13.15 13.70
CA ARG A 193 9.73 12.41 13.61
C ARG A 193 9.55 10.89 13.48
N THR A 194 8.52 10.49 12.74
CA THR A 194 8.30 9.09 12.36
C THR A 194 8.23 8.95 10.83
N GLY A 195 8.49 7.75 10.35
CA GLY A 195 8.44 7.40 8.92
C GLY A 195 7.38 6.37 8.59
N HIS A 196 7.14 6.20 7.29
CA HIS A 196 6.30 5.12 6.74
C HIS A 196 6.70 4.79 5.31
N ALA A 197 6.44 3.57 4.88
CA ALA A 197 6.64 3.13 3.50
C ALA A 197 5.29 2.64 2.96
N VAL A 198 4.89 3.12 1.78
CA VAL A 198 3.55 2.91 1.25
C VAL A 198 3.56 2.74 -0.27
N THR A 199 2.54 2.08 -0.80
CA THR A 199 2.23 2.06 -2.24
C THR A 199 1.22 3.18 -2.52
N PHE A 200 1.57 4.14 -3.36
CA PHE A 200 0.68 5.21 -3.79
C PHE A 200 -0.49 4.65 -4.62
N LEU A 201 -1.68 5.17 -4.39
CA LEU A 201 -2.87 4.80 -5.16
C LEU A 201 -3.42 5.98 -5.93
N ASP A 202 -3.72 7.10 -5.25
CA ASP A 202 -4.37 8.24 -5.89
C ASP A 202 -4.10 9.52 -5.08
N PHE A 203 -4.19 10.69 -5.72
CA PHE A 203 -4.23 11.95 -4.99
C PHE A 203 -5.62 12.17 -4.35
N ILE A 204 -5.69 12.96 -3.28
CA ILE A 204 -6.97 13.29 -2.61
C ILE A 204 -7.08 14.77 -2.27
N ASN A 205 -8.30 15.30 -2.28
CA ASN A 205 -8.62 16.64 -1.79
C ASN A 205 -8.98 16.64 -0.29
N ASP A 206 -9.37 17.82 0.22
CA ASP A 206 -9.73 18.05 1.64
C ASP A 206 -10.93 17.24 2.15
N LYS A 207 -11.74 16.67 1.25
CA LYS A 207 -12.86 15.77 1.55
C LYS A 207 -12.51 14.29 1.39
N GLY A 208 -11.27 13.97 0.98
CA GLY A 208 -10.86 12.61 0.63
C GLY A 208 -11.38 12.14 -0.74
N GLU A 209 -11.88 13.05 -1.58
CA GLU A 209 -12.30 12.72 -2.94
C GLU A 209 -11.06 12.53 -3.82
N ILE A 210 -11.07 11.44 -4.60
CA ILE A 210 -9.97 11.07 -5.49
C ILE A 210 -9.76 12.14 -6.55
N GLN A 211 -8.51 12.58 -6.70
CA GLN A 211 -8.06 13.49 -7.75
C GLN A 211 -7.27 12.67 -8.78
N PRO A 212 -7.62 12.74 -10.08
CA PRO A 212 -6.97 11.94 -11.12
C PRO A 212 -5.51 12.35 -11.37
N GLU A 213 -5.17 13.60 -11.04
CA GLU A 213 -3.85 14.20 -11.26
C GLU A 213 -3.56 15.18 -10.12
N TYR A 214 -2.28 15.48 -9.92
CA TYR A 214 -1.86 16.50 -8.96
C TYR A 214 -2.35 17.88 -9.38
N ASN A 215 -3.00 18.61 -8.47
CA ASN A 215 -3.52 19.96 -8.71
C ASN A 215 -3.60 20.76 -7.40
N ASP A 216 -4.10 21.99 -7.47
CA ASP A 216 -4.17 22.92 -6.34
C ASP A 216 -5.17 22.52 -5.24
N THR A 217 -6.05 21.56 -5.50
CA THR A 217 -6.97 21.00 -4.49
C THR A 217 -6.38 19.83 -3.72
N VAL A 218 -5.22 19.31 -4.13
CA VAL A 218 -4.59 18.13 -3.50
C VAL A 218 -4.02 18.50 -2.14
N VAL A 219 -4.49 17.79 -1.10
CA VAL A 219 -4.01 17.94 0.28
C VAL A 219 -3.18 16.76 0.77
N GLY A 220 -3.11 15.70 -0.04
CA GLY A 220 -2.54 14.43 0.35
C GLY A 220 -2.76 13.34 -0.69
N PHE A 221 -2.70 12.08 -0.27
CA PHE A 221 -2.89 10.95 -1.16
C PHE A 221 -3.43 9.70 -0.46
N LYS A 222 -4.12 8.86 -1.22
CA LYS A 222 -4.53 7.51 -0.84
C LYS A 222 -3.38 6.54 -1.08
N TYR A 223 -3.19 5.61 -0.15
CA TYR A 223 -2.14 4.62 -0.24
C TYR A 223 -2.57 3.25 0.34
N PHE A 224 -1.77 2.23 0.04
CA PHE A 224 -1.81 0.91 0.65
C PHE A 224 -0.52 0.61 1.42
N SER A 225 -0.65 0.14 2.67
CA SER A 225 0.49 -0.33 3.49
C SER A 225 0.00 -1.16 4.68
N SER A 226 0.92 -1.54 5.57
CA SER A 226 0.62 -2.14 6.86
C SER A 226 0.91 -1.19 8.02
N GLN A 227 -0.09 -0.96 8.87
CA GLN A 227 0.01 -0.08 10.04
C GLN A 227 -1.12 -0.36 11.04
N GLY A 228 -1.12 0.35 12.16
CA GLY A 228 -2.14 0.30 13.19
C GLY A 228 -1.81 -0.66 14.32
N ARG A 229 -2.83 -1.30 14.88
CA ARG A 229 -2.66 -2.13 16.07
C ARG A 229 -2.42 -3.61 15.76
N LYS A 230 -2.00 -4.35 16.77
CA LYS A 230 -1.69 -5.78 16.66
C LYS A 230 -2.94 -6.64 16.48
N GLU A 231 -4.08 -6.17 16.98
CA GLU A 231 -5.34 -6.89 16.91
C GLU A 231 -5.89 -6.93 15.47
N GLU A 232 -6.47 -8.08 15.11
CA GLU A 232 -7.18 -8.26 13.84
C GLU A 232 -8.34 -7.26 13.72
N GLY A 233 -8.53 -6.69 12.53
CA GLY A 233 -9.47 -5.61 12.24
C GLY A 233 -8.97 -4.22 12.63
N LEU A 234 -7.93 -4.10 13.45
CA LEU A 234 -7.41 -2.82 13.95
C LEU A 234 -6.08 -2.40 13.33
N GLY A 235 -5.36 -3.31 12.66
CA GLY A 235 -4.16 -3.00 11.89
C GLY A 235 -3.80 -4.08 10.88
N GLY A 236 -2.63 -3.97 10.26
CA GLY A 236 -2.18 -4.81 9.15
C GLY A 236 -2.38 -4.10 7.80
N PHE A 237 -2.43 -4.88 6.71
CA PHE A 237 -2.66 -4.34 5.36
C PHE A 237 -3.99 -3.60 5.25
N ASP A 238 -3.95 -2.33 4.85
CA ASP A 238 -5.11 -1.44 4.80
C ASP A 238 -4.95 -0.29 3.79
N PHE A 239 -6.07 0.33 3.43
CA PHE A 239 -6.13 1.54 2.60
C PHE A 239 -6.36 2.77 3.44
N ARG A 240 -5.50 3.78 3.28
CA ARG A 240 -5.52 4.97 4.15
C ARG A 240 -5.17 6.24 3.40
N TYR A 241 -5.39 7.36 4.07
CA TYR A 241 -5.16 8.70 3.54
C TYR A 241 -4.00 9.37 4.26
N ALA A 242 -2.91 9.62 3.54
CA ALA A 242 -1.84 10.49 4.00
C ALA A 242 -2.26 11.95 3.76
N VAL A 243 -2.17 12.80 4.80
CA VAL A 243 -2.50 14.22 4.70
C VAL A 243 -1.28 15.07 5.06
N PHE A 244 -0.93 16.02 4.20
CA PHE A 244 0.20 16.90 4.45
C PHE A 244 -0.06 17.84 5.62
N SER A 245 0.96 18.02 6.45
CA SER A 245 0.92 18.80 7.69
C SER A 245 0.39 20.23 7.53
N SER A 246 0.62 20.87 6.38
CA SER A 246 0.12 22.21 6.07
C SER A 246 -1.41 22.30 6.01
N PHE A 247 -2.10 21.18 5.81
CA PHE A 247 -3.57 21.11 5.74
C PHE A 247 -4.20 20.54 7.03
N GLY A 248 -3.40 20.31 8.08
CA GLY A 248 -3.88 19.77 9.35
C GLY A 248 -4.34 18.31 9.23
N CYS A 249 -5.55 18.02 9.69
CA CYS A 249 -6.12 16.68 9.72
C CYS A 249 -7.65 16.73 9.52
N PRO A 250 -8.13 17.01 8.30
CA PRO A 250 -9.55 17.15 8.01
C PRO A 250 -10.28 15.82 8.21
N GLU A 251 -11.58 15.87 8.47
CA GLU A 251 -12.41 14.65 8.51
C GLU A 251 -12.49 14.02 7.11
N MET A 252 -12.32 12.70 7.04
CA MET A 252 -12.28 11.96 5.78
C MET A 252 -12.91 10.56 5.95
N PRO A 253 -13.35 9.92 4.85
CA PRO A 253 -14.04 8.62 4.92
C PRO A 253 -13.15 7.41 5.30
N TYR A 254 -11.83 7.54 5.23
CA TYR A 254 -10.88 6.48 5.59
C TYR A 254 -9.98 6.94 6.74
N LYS A 255 -9.31 5.98 7.41
CA LYS A 255 -8.31 6.28 8.44
C LYS A 255 -7.20 7.16 7.87
N ARG A 256 -6.79 8.13 8.66
CA ARG A 256 -5.86 9.19 8.26
C ARG A 256 -4.49 9.01 8.90
N ASP A 257 -3.51 9.34 8.09
CA ASP A 257 -2.13 9.51 8.45
C ASP A 257 -1.76 10.98 8.28
N CYS A 258 -2.02 11.77 9.32
CA CYS A 258 -1.79 13.21 9.29
C CYS A 258 -0.35 13.57 9.67
N ASN A 259 0.01 14.83 9.45
CA ASN A 259 1.35 15.37 9.71
C ASN A 259 2.44 14.91 8.73
N VAL A 260 2.06 14.43 7.55
CA VAL A 260 3.02 14.08 6.50
C VAL A 260 3.73 15.34 6.02
N ILE A 261 5.04 15.26 5.86
CA ILE A 261 5.83 16.36 5.30
C ILE A 261 5.70 16.30 3.79
N TYR A 262 5.16 17.36 3.19
CA TYR A 262 5.33 17.60 1.76
C TYR A 262 6.73 18.16 1.53
N SER A 263 7.46 17.61 0.58
CA SER A 263 8.80 18.08 0.22
C SER A 263 9.17 17.63 -1.19
N THR A 264 9.88 18.47 -1.93
CA THR A 264 10.55 18.06 -3.18
C THR A 264 11.88 17.35 -2.92
N ASP A 265 12.36 17.37 -1.66
CA ASP A 265 13.55 16.66 -1.24
C ASP A 265 13.21 15.18 -0.96
N GLN A 266 13.88 14.29 -1.70
CA GLN A 266 13.72 12.84 -1.68
C GLN A 266 14.19 12.18 -0.38
N VAL A 267 14.84 12.94 0.51
CA VAL A 267 15.10 12.53 1.90
C VAL A 267 13.81 12.55 2.73
N TYR A 268 12.92 13.52 2.48
CA TYR A 268 11.71 13.73 3.26
C TYR A 268 10.45 13.16 2.61
N LEU A 269 10.42 13.06 1.29
CA LEU A 269 9.35 12.44 0.53
C LEU A 269 9.94 11.61 -0.62
N ASN A 270 10.41 10.41 -0.27
CA ASN A 270 11.07 9.51 -1.21
C ASN A 270 10.03 8.90 -2.13
N THR A 271 10.12 9.14 -3.43
CA THR A 271 9.09 8.78 -4.42
C THR A 271 9.74 8.12 -5.63
N GLY A 272 9.07 7.12 -6.21
CA GLY A 272 9.57 6.47 -7.41
C GLY A 272 8.78 5.26 -7.84
N VAL A 273 9.19 4.71 -8.97
CA VAL A 273 8.46 3.67 -9.70
C VAL A 273 9.38 2.49 -9.97
N MET A 274 8.78 1.31 -10.01
CA MET A 274 9.45 0.09 -10.45
C MET A 274 9.30 -0.08 -11.97
N LEU A 275 10.43 -0.26 -12.65
CA LEU A 275 10.47 -0.60 -14.06
C LEU A 275 9.99 -2.04 -14.28
N SER A 276 9.44 -2.34 -15.45
CA SER A 276 9.18 -3.71 -15.88
C SER A 276 10.51 -4.48 -16.05
N PRO A 277 10.53 -5.81 -15.86
CA PRO A 277 11.75 -6.62 -15.84
C PRO A 277 12.67 -6.43 -17.06
N LYS A 278 12.07 -6.28 -18.25
CA LYS A 278 12.82 -6.05 -19.50
C LYS A 278 13.64 -4.74 -19.55
N TYR A 279 13.41 -3.81 -18.62
CA TYR A 279 14.15 -2.54 -18.51
C TYR A 279 15.12 -2.51 -17.33
N TRP A 280 15.27 -3.59 -16.58
CA TRP A 280 16.23 -3.62 -15.49
C TRP A 280 17.67 -3.64 -16.02
N THR A 281 18.55 -2.94 -15.31
CA THR A 281 19.88 -2.59 -15.83
C THR A 281 21.02 -3.48 -15.32
N HIS A 282 20.72 -4.43 -14.43
CA HIS A 282 21.69 -5.26 -13.70
C HIS A 282 22.71 -4.46 -12.87
N VAL A 283 22.43 -3.18 -12.61
CA VAL A 283 23.19 -2.39 -11.64
C VAL A 283 22.94 -2.99 -10.25
N MET A 284 24.01 -3.31 -9.55
CA MET A 284 23.96 -3.83 -8.19
C MET A 284 24.86 -2.98 -7.29
N PRO A 285 24.49 -2.73 -6.02
CA PRO A 285 25.38 -2.07 -5.09
C PRO A 285 26.67 -2.87 -4.92
N ALA A 286 27.81 -2.18 -4.89
CA ALA A 286 29.08 -2.81 -4.59
C ALA A 286 29.14 -3.23 -3.11
N GLU A 287 29.72 -4.40 -2.84
CA GLU A 287 29.98 -4.82 -1.46
C GLU A 287 31.02 -3.89 -0.83
N ASP A 288 30.65 -3.28 0.30
CA ASP A 288 31.57 -2.57 1.18
C ASP A 288 31.72 -3.39 2.47
N PRO A 289 32.84 -4.13 2.65
CA PRO A 289 33.08 -4.93 3.85
C PRO A 289 33.05 -4.10 5.15
N ALA A 290 33.28 -2.79 5.08
CA ALA A 290 33.26 -1.90 6.25
C ALA A 290 31.83 -1.50 6.65
N ALA A 291 30.84 -1.64 5.77
CA ALA A 291 29.48 -1.19 6.01
C ALA A 291 28.69 -2.08 7.00
N GLY A 292 29.11 -3.34 7.18
CA GLY A 292 28.45 -4.29 8.09
C GLY A 292 27.00 -4.60 7.72
N GLU A 293 26.31 -5.34 8.60
CA GLU A 293 24.85 -5.48 8.52
C GLU A 293 24.17 -4.32 9.24
N THR A 294 23.02 -3.89 8.72
CA THR A 294 22.34 -2.71 9.26
C THR A 294 21.18 -3.07 10.16
N VAL A 295 20.78 -2.10 10.99
CA VAL A 295 19.74 -2.30 12.00
C VAL A 295 18.57 -1.39 11.69
N PHE A 296 17.38 -1.96 11.75
CA PHE A 296 16.15 -1.21 11.56
C PHE A 296 15.88 -0.22 12.70
N ASN A 297 15.56 1.03 12.36
CA ASN A 297 15.19 2.04 13.36
C ASN A 297 13.69 1.93 13.75
N ARG A 298 13.41 1.11 14.77
CA ARG A 298 12.03 0.86 15.26
C ARG A 298 11.36 2.08 15.91
N SER A 299 12.12 3.03 16.45
CA SER A 299 11.51 4.25 17.02
C SER A 299 11.05 5.20 15.93
N TYR A 300 11.73 5.19 14.79
CA TYR A 300 11.36 5.98 13.62
C TYR A 300 10.14 5.41 12.89
N PHE A 301 10.13 4.11 12.65
CA PHE A 301 8.99 3.43 12.03
C PHE A 301 8.18 2.73 13.12
N ASN A 302 7.17 3.39 13.66
CA ASN A 302 6.34 2.80 14.71
C ASN A 302 4.99 2.26 14.19
N GLY A 303 4.58 2.66 12.97
CA GLY A 303 3.34 2.25 12.32
C GLY A 303 2.06 2.69 13.02
N LEU A 304 2.13 3.65 13.93
CA LEU A 304 0.95 4.26 14.52
C LEU A 304 0.63 5.54 13.75
N THR A 305 -0.63 5.72 13.40
CA THR A 305 -1.14 6.92 12.73
C THR A 305 -2.20 7.61 13.57
N THR A 306 -2.75 8.71 13.04
CA THR A 306 -3.64 9.60 13.81
C THR A 306 -4.91 8.89 14.29
N ASP A 307 -5.42 7.95 13.51
CA ASP A 307 -6.68 7.25 13.78
C ASP A 307 -6.47 5.80 14.30
N ASP A 308 -5.28 5.48 14.85
CA ASP A 308 -4.99 4.17 15.47
C ASP A 308 -5.00 4.20 17.01
#